data_AF-G7EF08-F1
#
_entry.id   AF-G7EF08-F1
#
_cell.length_a   1.000
_cell.length_b   1.000
_cell.length_c   1.000
_cell.angle_alpha   90.00
_cell.angle_beta   90.00
_cell.angle_gamma   90.00
#
_symmetry.space_group_name_H-M   'P 1'
#
loop_
_entity.id
_entity.type
_entity.pdbx_description
1 polymer ?
#
loop_
_entity_poly.entity_id
_entity_poly.type
_entity_poly.pdbx_seq_one_letter_code
_entity_poly.pdbx_strand_id
1 'polypeptide(L)'
;MVNTNSIDASPFHEGELAIQDKLGKREIMATFGKRAVRSFMPKQHQAFFEQLPFVVAGSVDENADVWVSIVSGQPGFLSSPTPTSLLMTHAVDKNDPLHGTLNIAGSPIGLLGIELNTRRRNRLNVRVGEAISNNKVSFSVDQSFGNCPQYIQTRDLTFNRDPLVKSNAVQKVEFNTLDNAASTLIDTTDTFFVSSFITAKNNPKIEGVDVSHRGGLPGFVKREGNTLTIPDYAGNNFLIPWVTFIKPKSRFVIS
;
A
#
# COMPACT_ATOMS: atom_id res chain seq x y z
N MET A 1 21.75 41.04 1.57
CA MET A 1 21.54 39.72 2.19
C MET A 1 20.34 39.09 1.51
N VAL A 2 20.57 38.13 0.61
CA VAL A 2 19.48 37.42 -0.09
C VAL A 2 18.90 36.40 0.87
N ASN A 3 17.62 36.53 1.15
CA ASN A 3 16.88 35.69 2.08
C ASN A 3 16.70 34.29 1.45
N THR A 4 17.42 33.31 1.96
CA THR A 4 17.34 31.90 1.56
C THR A 4 16.10 31.24 2.18
N ASN A 5 14.91 31.58 1.67
CA ASN A 5 13.73 30.79 1.97
C ASN A 5 13.85 29.45 1.23
N SER A 6 13.79 28.37 2.02
CA SER A 6 13.87 26.98 1.63
C SER A 6 13.08 26.66 0.36
N ILE A 7 13.77 26.07 -0.62
CA ILE A 7 13.16 25.43 -1.78
C ILE A 7 12.30 24.28 -1.25
N ASP A 8 10.99 24.52 -1.21
CA ASP A 8 9.98 23.65 -0.65
C ASP A 8 9.77 22.44 -1.59
N ALA A 9 10.59 21.40 -1.36
CA ALA A 9 10.74 20.23 -2.23
C ALA A 9 9.39 19.51 -2.47
N SER A 10 9.13 19.19 -3.75
CA SER A 10 7.95 18.47 -4.21
C SER A 10 7.75 17.13 -3.47
N PRO A 11 6.51 16.71 -3.15
CA PRO A 11 6.23 15.39 -2.59
C PRO A 11 6.28 14.27 -3.64
N PHE A 12 6.67 14.58 -4.88
CA PHE A 12 6.77 13.65 -6.00
C PHE A 12 8.24 13.38 -6.37
N HIS A 13 8.55 12.14 -6.71
CA HIS A 13 9.85 11.72 -7.22
C HIS A 13 10.00 11.97 -8.73
N GLU A 14 11.21 11.78 -9.26
CA GLU A 14 11.56 12.15 -10.64
C GLU A 14 10.72 11.41 -11.70
N GLY A 15 10.60 10.09 -11.62
CA GLY A 15 9.74 9.32 -12.53
C GLY A 15 8.27 9.76 -12.55
N GLU A 16 7.73 10.21 -11.42
CA GLU A 16 6.35 10.71 -11.31
C GLU A 16 6.20 12.07 -11.94
N LEU A 17 7.15 12.96 -11.68
CA LEU A 17 7.24 14.24 -12.36
C LEU A 17 7.33 14.04 -13.87
N ALA A 18 8.10 13.06 -14.34
CA ALA A 18 8.20 12.74 -15.77
C ALA A 18 6.86 12.26 -16.38
N ILE A 19 6.04 11.52 -15.64
CA ILE A 19 4.71 11.12 -16.12
C ILE A 19 3.74 12.30 -16.07
N GLN A 20 3.78 13.09 -14.99
CA GLN A 20 2.98 14.30 -14.86
C GLN A 20 3.28 15.29 -15.99
N ASP A 21 4.54 15.40 -16.42
CA ASP A 21 4.94 16.17 -17.59
C ASP A 21 4.34 15.61 -18.87
N LYS A 22 4.47 14.29 -19.10
CA LYS A 22 3.88 13.61 -20.27
C LYS A 22 2.36 13.78 -20.36
N LEU A 23 1.67 13.87 -19.23
CA LEU A 23 0.22 14.08 -19.17
C LEU A 23 -0.21 15.55 -19.04
N GLY A 24 0.74 16.50 -19.00
CA GLY A 24 0.45 17.93 -18.82
C GLY A 24 -0.24 18.26 -17.49
N LYS A 25 0.05 17.50 -16.42
CA LYS A 25 -0.57 17.65 -15.09
C LYS A 25 0.36 18.20 -14.01
N ARG A 26 1.62 18.51 -14.32
CA ARG A 26 2.66 18.90 -13.33
C ARG A 26 2.24 20.04 -12.40
N GLU A 27 1.73 21.14 -12.94
CA GLU A 27 1.36 22.32 -12.12
C GLU A 27 0.16 22.04 -11.20
N ILE A 28 -0.83 21.31 -11.71
CA ILE A 28 -2.02 20.92 -10.95
C ILE A 28 -1.60 19.97 -9.81
N MET A 29 -0.71 19.01 -10.09
CA MET A 29 -0.21 18.08 -9.10
C MET A 29 0.67 18.75 -8.06
N ALA A 30 1.53 19.69 -8.44
CA ALA A 30 2.37 20.42 -7.49
C ALA A 30 1.53 21.16 -6.43
N THR A 31 0.41 21.77 -6.85
CA THR A 31 -0.50 22.50 -5.94
C THR A 31 -1.35 21.54 -5.11
N PHE A 32 -1.92 20.52 -5.73
CA PHE A 32 -2.80 19.57 -5.06
C PHE A 32 -2.03 18.62 -4.12
N GLY A 33 -0.92 18.06 -4.59
CA GLY A 33 -0.09 17.10 -3.87
C GLY A 33 0.38 17.65 -2.52
N LYS A 34 0.83 18.91 -2.49
CA LYS A 34 1.23 19.59 -1.24
C LYS A 34 0.10 19.69 -0.21
N ARG A 35 -1.17 19.76 -0.64
CA ARG A 35 -2.34 19.85 0.25
C ARG A 35 -2.91 18.47 0.59
N ALA A 36 -2.81 17.53 -0.33
CA ALA A 36 -3.42 16.22 -0.23
C ALA A 36 -2.58 15.22 0.57
N VAL A 37 -1.25 15.29 0.42
CA VAL A 37 -0.29 14.43 1.12
C VAL A 37 0.16 15.12 2.39
N ARG A 38 -0.12 14.49 3.54
CA ARG A 38 0.15 15.05 4.87
C ARG A 38 1.09 14.14 5.64
N SER A 39 1.97 14.70 6.46
CA SER A 39 2.82 13.93 7.38
C SER A 39 2.08 13.50 8.67
N PHE A 40 0.76 13.50 8.64
CA PHE A 40 -0.11 13.12 9.74
C PHE A 40 -1.45 12.66 9.19
N MET A 41 -2.17 11.83 9.95
CA MET A 41 -3.53 11.40 9.69
C MET A 41 -4.53 12.44 10.24
N PRO A 42 -5.35 13.09 9.38
CA PRO A 42 -6.54 13.80 9.84
C PRO A 42 -7.45 12.88 10.68
N LYS A 43 -8.28 13.45 11.57
CA LYS A 43 -9.20 12.65 12.42
C LYS A 43 -10.03 11.64 11.61
N GLN A 44 -10.48 12.04 10.42
CA GLN A 44 -11.23 11.16 9.51
C GLN A 44 -10.40 9.96 8.98
N HIS A 45 -9.08 10.12 8.82
CA HIS A 45 -8.19 9.01 8.45
C HIS A 45 -7.93 8.09 9.64
N GLN A 46 -7.72 8.64 10.83
CA GLN A 46 -7.55 7.88 12.07
C GLN A 46 -8.77 6.96 12.29
N ALA A 47 -9.97 7.54 12.38
CA ALA A 47 -11.21 6.78 12.55
C ALA A 47 -11.44 5.75 11.44
N PHE A 48 -11.01 6.05 10.21
CA PHE A 48 -11.13 5.11 9.09
C PHE A 48 -10.21 3.92 9.24
N PHE A 49 -8.93 4.09 9.59
CA PHE A 49 -8.06 2.92 9.81
C PHE A 49 -8.53 2.09 11.00
N GLU A 50 -9.06 2.71 12.05
CA GLU A 50 -9.55 2.03 13.25
C GLU A 50 -10.76 1.11 13.02
N GLN A 51 -11.66 1.49 12.10
CA GLN A 51 -12.85 0.68 11.79
C GLN A 51 -12.58 -0.49 10.85
N LEU A 52 -11.42 -0.53 10.17
CA LEU A 52 -11.20 -1.52 9.14
C LEU A 52 -11.11 -2.95 9.73
N PRO A 53 -11.62 -3.96 9.01
CA PRO A 53 -11.43 -5.37 9.36
C PRO A 53 -10.15 -5.97 8.77
N PHE A 54 -9.46 -5.24 7.89
CA PHE A 54 -8.16 -5.60 7.35
C PHE A 54 -7.44 -4.37 6.76
N VAL A 55 -6.15 -4.51 6.51
CA VAL A 55 -5.35 -3.55 5.75
C VAL A 55 -4.46 -4.32 4.78
N VAL A 56 -4.16 -3.72 3.62
CA VAL A 56 -3.14 -4.26 2.71
C VAL A 56 -1.82 -3.59 3.01
N ALA A 57 -0.77 -4.38 3.21
CA ALA A 57 0.57 -3.91 3.52
C ALA A 57 1.53 -4.23 2.37
N GLY A 58 2.24 -3.23 1.88
CA GLY A 58 3.42 -3.37 1.05
C GLY A 58 4.66 -3.36 1.91
N SER A 59 5.56 -4.30 1.69
CA SER A 59 6.85 -4.39 2.40
C SER A 59 8.00 -4.69 1.45
N VAL A 60 9.23 -4.60 1.97
CA VAL A 60 10.45 -5.01 1.28
C VAL A 60 11.23 -5.91 2.23
N ASP A 61 11.71 -7.04 1.73
CA ASP A 61 12.55 -7.97 2.50
C ASP A 61 14.04 -7.63 2.41
N GLU A 62 14.89 -8.41 3.09
CA GLU A 62 16.34 -8.22 3.09
C GLU A 62 17.00 -8.37 1.71
N ASN A 63 16.34 -9.01 0.74
CA ASN A 63 16.83 -9.20 -0.64
C ASN A 63 16.38 -8.06 -1.57
N ALA A 64 15.79 -7.00 -1.00
CA ALA A 64 15.17 -5.92 -1.73
C ALA A 64 14.06 -6.41 -2.68
N ASP A 65 13.37 -7.49 -2.33
CA ASP A 65 12.16 -7.91 -3.00
C ASP A 65 10.94 -7.29 -2.35
N VAL A 66 10.03 -6.80 -3.18
CA VAL A 66 8.79 -6.16 -2.74
C VAL A 66 7.76 -7.24 -2.46
N TRP A 67 6.91 -7.06 -1.46
CA TRP A 67 5.83 -7.97 -1.14
C TRP A 67 4.54 -7.22 -0.88
N VAL A 68 3.41 -7.92 -1.01
CA VAL A 68 2.09 -7.46 -0.63
C VAL A 68 1.50 -8.51 0.30
N SER A 69 0.95 -8.09 1.43
CA SER A 69 0.31 -8.96 2.41
C SER A 69 -1.02 -8.35 2.85
N ILE A 70 -2.00 -9.20 3.19
CA ILE A 70 -3.27 -8.76 3.78
C ILE A 70 -3.22 -9.06 5.27
N VAL A 71 -3.29 -8.01 6.09
CA VAL A 71 -3.34 -8.13 7.55
C VAL A 71 -4.77 -7.95 8.00
N SER A 72 -5.38 -9.02 8.52
CA SER A 72 -6.75 -9.00 9.04
C SER A 72 -6.76 -8.79 10.55
N GLY A 73 -7.82 -8.17 11.06
CA GLY A 73 -8.05 -8.00 12.50
C GLY A 73 -9.45 -7.48 12.77
N GLN A 74 -9.99 -7.71 13.97
CA GLN A 74 -11.27 -7.11 14.35
C GLN A 74 -11.13 -5.58 14.40
N PRO A 75 -12.20 -4.79 14.12
CA PRO A 75 -12.16 -3.35 14.29
C PRO A 75 -11.51 -2.95 15.63
N GLY A 76 -10.58 -2.01 15.59
CA GLY A 76 -9.69 -1.66 16.69
C GLY A 76 -8.35 -2.40 16.72
N PHE A 77 -8.11 -3.37 15.83
CA PHE A 77 -6.77 -3.98 15.67
C PHE A 77 -5.76 -2.94 15.20
N LEU A 78 -6.22 -1.94 14.45
CA LEU A 78 -5.54 -0.68 14.21
C LEU A 78 -6.08 0.37 15.18
N SER A 79 -5.17 1.15 15.77
CA SER A 79 -5.49 2.32 16.60
C SER A 79 -4.52 3.45 16.33
N SER A 80 -4.99 4.70 16.37
CA SER A 80 -4.15 5.90 16.17
C SER A 80 -4.11 6.72 17.47
N PRO A 81 -3.14 6.47 18.36
CA PRO A 81 -3.01 7.22 19.62
C PRO A 81 -2.77 8.72 19.38
N THR A 82 -2.07 9.05 18.29
CA THR A 82 -1.80 10.42 17.86
C THR A 82 -1.95 10.54 16.35
N PRO A 83 -2.16 11.74 15.78
CA PRO A 83 -2.20 11.94 14.32
C PRO A 83 -0.95 11.45 13.57
N THR A 84 0.17 11.22 14.25
CA THR A 84 1.44 10.81 13.65
C THR A 84 1.83 9.38 14.03
N SER A 85 0.96 8.62 14.70
CA SER A 85 1.22 7.24 15.09
C SER A 85 0.05 6.31 14.81
N LEU A 86 0.39 5.05 14.53
CA LEU A 86 -0.54 3.95 14.37
C LEU A 86 0.00 2.75 15.16
N LEU A 87 -0.87 2.04 15.87
CA LEU A 87 -0.58 0.76 16.49
C LEU A 87 -1.35 -0.31 15.74
N MET A 88 -0.72 -1.46 15.53
CA MET A 88 -1.35 -2.62 14.94
C MET A 88 -1.16 -3.83 15.83
N THR A 89 -2.27 -4.50 16.17
CA THR A 89 -2.27 -5.85 16.70
C THR A 89 -2.44 -6.83 15.55
N HIS A 90 -1.55 -7.80 15.40
CA HIS A 90 -1.57 -8.71 14.25
C HIS A 90 -1.22 -10.14 14.60
N ALA A 91 -1.61 -11.07 13.73
CA ALA A 91 -1.21 -12.48 13.77
C ALA A 91 -0.49 -12.93 12.48
N VAL A 92 0.20 -11.99 11.80
CA VAL A 92 1.01 -12.24 10.58
C VAL A 92 1.87 -13.49 10.76
N ASP A 93 1.73 -14.42 9.82
CA ASP A 93 2.43 -15.70 9.83
C ASP A 93 3.93 -15.51 9.70
N LYS A 94 4.73 -16.36 10.35
CA LYS A 94 6.21 -16.28 10.30
C LYS A 94 6.79 -16.47 8.90
N ASN A 95 6.05 -17.13 8.01
CA ASN A 95 6.43 -17.37 6.62
C ASN A 95 5.97 -16.23 5.68
N ASP A 96 5.14 -15.30 6.17
CA ASP A 96 4.78 -14.09 5.42
C ASP A 96 5.98 -13.12 5.45
N PRO A 97 6.47 -12.63 4.29
CA PRO A 97 7.58 -11.68 4.24
C PRO A 97 7.39 -10.42 5.10
N LEU A 98 6.14 -9.99 5.32
CA LEU A 98 5.83 -8.89 6.22
C LEU A 98 6.29 -9.15 7.67
N HIS A 99 6.31 -10.41 8.12
CA HIS A 99 6.72 -10.75 9.48
C HIS A 99 8.13 -10.29 9.79
N GLY A 100 9.08 -10.52 8.87
CA GLY A 100 10.45 -10.05 9.02
C GLY A 100 10.53 -8.52 9.09
N THR A 101 9.85 -7.83 8.17
CA THR A 101 9.83 -6.36 8.11
C THR A 101 9.28 -5.73 9.40
N LEU A 102 8.22 -6.30 9.99
CA LEU A 102 7.60 -5.79 11.22
C LEU A 102 8.51 -5.86 12.46
N ASN A 103 9.55 -6.69 12.43
CA ASN A 103 10.50 -6.85 13.54
C ASN A 103 11.71 -5.92 13.44
N ILE A 104 11.82 -5.14 12.35
CA ILE A 104 12.99 -4.27 12.09
C ILE A 104 12.54 -2.81 12.20
N ALA A 105 12.94 -2.15 13.30
CA ALA A 105 12.66 -0.74 13.53
C ALA A 105 13.19 0.13 12.37
N GLY A 106 12.43 1.15 11.99
CA GLY A 106 12.70 2.07 10.89
C GLY A 106 12.29 1.56 9.50
N SER A 107 11.90 0.29 9.37
CA SER A 107 11.53 -0.29 8.07
C SER A 107 10.33 0.42 7.45
N PRO A 108 10.40 0.80 6.16
CA PRO A 108 9.28 1.44 5.48
C PRO A 108 8.19 0.42 5.12
N ILE A 109 6.93 0.77 5.36
CA ILE A 109 5.76 -0.01 4.99
C ILE A 109 4.75 0.90 4.32
N GLY A 110 4.20 0.46 3.20
CA GLY A 110 3.02 1.06 2.58
C GLY A 110 1.77 0.40 3.13
N LEU A 111 0.80 1.17 3.62
CA LEU A 111 -0.49 0.65 4.07
C LEU A 111 -1.61 1.23 3.19
N LEU A 112 -2.47 0.35 2.69
CA LEU A 112 -3.72 0.72 2.02
C LEU A 112 -4.88 0.28 2.90
N GLY A 113 -5.51 1.28 3.52
CA GLY A 113 -6.83 1.09 4.11
C GLY A 113 -7.87 1.15 3.01
N ILE A 114 -8.70 0.11 2.88
CA ILE A 114 -9.74 0.04 1.85
C ILE A 114 -11.01 -0.59 2.44
N GLU A 115 -12.11 0.11 2.24
CA GLU A 115 -13.45 -0.31 2.65
C GLU A 115 -14.27 -0.54 1.40
N LEU A 116 -14.57 -1.81 1.12
CA LEU A 116 -15.12 -2.28 -0.16
C LEU A 116 -16.58 -1.83 -0.34
N ASN A 117 -17.39 -1.88 0.71
CA ASN A 117 -18.82 -1.56 0.65
C ASN A 117 -19.10 -0.07 0.35
N THR A 118 -18.36 0.87 0.97
CA THR A 118 -18.49 2.31 0.73
C THR A 118 -17.56 2.83 -0.36
N ARG A 119 -16.72 1.94 -0.92
CA ARG A 119 -15.69 2.24 -1.91
C ARG A 119 -14.73 3.33 -1.43
N ARG A 120 -14.35 3.29 -0.16
CA ARG A 120 -13.41 4.26 0.41
C ARG A 120 -12.01 3.67 0.46
N ARG A 121 -10.99 4.44 0.09
CA ARG A 121 -9.59 4.05 0.28
C ARG A 121 -8.69 5.22 0.66
N ASN A 122 -7.81 4.95 1.62
CA ASN A 122 -6.77 5.87 2.08
C ASN A 122 -5.43 5.14 2.09
N ARG A 123 -4.37 5.80 1.63
CA ARG A 123 -3.00 5.30 1.77
C ARG A 123 -2.30 5.96 2.94
N LEU A 124 -1.42 5.18 3.56
CA LEU A 124 -0.63 5.57 4.70
C LEU A 124 0.77 4.94 4.55
N ASN A 125 1.79 5.75 4.33
CA ASN A 125 3.17 5.29 4.36
C ASN A 125 3.71 5.52 5.76
N VAL A 126 4.34 4.49 6.32
CA VAL A 126 4.77 4.47 7.71
C VAL A 126 6.15 3.85 7.86
N ARG A 127 6.75 4.05 9.03
CA ARG A 127 7.92 3.30 9.48
C ARG A 127 7.60 2.49 10.71
N VAL A 128 8.12 1.27 10.75
CA VAL A 128 8.08 0.40 11.92
C VAL A 128 8.76 1.12 13.09
N GLY A 129 8.04 1.30 14.18
CA GLY A 129 8.57 1.82 15.44
C GLY A 129 9.19 0.71 16.29
N GLU A 130 9.21 0.92 17.60
CA GLU A 130 9.65 -0.12 18.52
C GLU A 130 8.61 -1.24 18.60
N ALA A 131 9.09 -2.48 18.68
CA ALA A 131 8.25 -3.63 18.96
C ALA A 131 7.69 -3.51 20.38
N ILE A 132 6.36 -3.54 20.52
CA ILE A 132 5.70 -3.45 21.82
C ILE A 132 5.59 -4.85 22.44
N SER A 133 5.24 -5.85 21.62
CA SER A 133 5.18 -7.27 21.97
C SER A 133 5.11 -8.11 20.70
N ASN A 134 5.17 -9.44 20.82
CA ASN A 134 5.19 -10.38 19.67
C ASN A 134 4.03 -10.22 18.66
N ASN A 135 2.91 -9.60 19.06
CA ASN A 135 1.75 -9.39 18.21
C ASN A 135 1.34 -7.91 18.12
N LYS A 136 2.14 -6.97 18.64
CA LYS A 136 1.83 -5.54 18.61
C LYS A 136 3.03 -4.73 18.15
N VAL A 137 2.82 -3.95 17.12
CA VAL A 137 3.82 -3.09 16.49
C VAL A 137 3.32 -1.65 16.47
N SER A 138 4.23 -0.72 16.71
CA SER A 138 3.97 0.71 16.55
C SER A 138 4.48 1.17 15.18
N PHE A 139 3.89 2.24 14.67
CA PHE A 139 4.30 2.87 13.43
C PHE A 139 4.33 4.38 13.58
N SER A 140 5.34 5.03 12.99
CA SER A 140 5.36 6.48 12.76
C SER A 140 4.85 6.80 11.36
N VAL A 141 3.98 7.79 11.24
CA VAL A 141 3.39 8.19 9.95
C VAL A 141 4.35 9.08 9.17
N ASP A 142 4.72 8.64 7.96
CA ASP A 142 5.49 9.45 7.01
C ASP A 142 4.53 10.24 6.10
N GLN A 143 3.51 9.58 5.56
CA GLN A 143 2.53 10.19 4.65
C GLN A 143 1.13 9.60 4.83
N SER A 144 0.10 10.45 4.71
CA SER A 144 -1.30 10.05 4.68
C SER A 144 -2.08 10.86 3.64
N PHE A 145 -2.85 10.17 2.80
CA PHE A 145 -3.68 10.79 1.77
C PHE A 145 -4.87 9.89 1.38
N GLY A 146 -5.94 10.52 0.92
CA GLY A 146 -7.09 9.83 0.36
C GLY A 146 -6.88 9.54 -1.12
N ASN A 147 -7.42 8.43 -1.61
CA ASN A 147 -7.42 8.10 -3.02
C ASN A 147 -8.85 8.02 -3.56
N CYS A 148 -8.99 8.14 -4.88
CA CYS A 148 -10.28 8.09 -5.56
C CYS A 148 -10.99 6.75 -5.36
N PRO A 149 -12.33 6.72 -5.21
CA PRO A 149 -13.11 5.49 -5.00
C PRO A 149 -13.24 4.61 -6.26
N GLN A 150 -12.78 5.10 -7.43
CA GLN A 150 -12.98 4.43 -8.71
C GLN A 150 -12.42 3.00 -8.73
N TYR A 151 -13.20 2.15 -9.41
CA TYR A 151 -12.95 0.73 -9.66
C TYR A 151 -12.83 -0.18 -8.42
N ILE A 152 -13.12 0.31 -7.21
CA ILE A 152 -13.27 -0.58 -6.05
C ILE A 152 -14.53 -1.41 -6.24
N GLN A 153 -14.38 -2.74 -6.19
CA GLN A 153 -15.48 -3.69 -6.26
C GLN A 153 -16.17 -3.79 -4.90
N THR A 154 -17.48 -3.62 -4.89
CA THR A 154 -18.28 -3.68 -3.65
C THR A 154 -18.51 -5.12 -3.23
N ARG A 155 -18.13 -5.46 -2.00
CA ARG A 155 -18.29 -6.78 -1.41
C ARG A 155 -18.58 -6.66 0.08
N ASP A 156 -19.37 -7.58 0.61
CA ASP A 156 -19.49 -7.79 2.04
C ASP A 156 -18.32 -8.64 2.53
N LEU A 157 -17.83 -8.34 3.74
CA LEU A 157 -16.71 -9.03 4.36
C LEU A 157 -17.20 -9.79 5.58
N THR A 158 -16.88 -11.08 5.60
CA THR A 158 -17.18 -11.95 6.74
C THR A 158 -15.91 -12.68 7.15
N PHE A 159 -15.61 -12.68 8.44
CA PHE A 159 -14.54 -13.51 8.99
C PHE A 159 -14.95 -14.98 8.95
N ASN A 160 -14.14 -15.82 8.31
CA ASN A 160 -14.31 -17.28 8.34
C ASN A 160 -13.68 -17.94 9.59
N ARG A 161 -12.90 -17.18 10.36
CA ARG A 161 -12.23 -17.55 11.61
C ARG A 161 -11.81 -16.28 12.36
N ASP A 162 -11.40 -16.42 13.61
CA ASP A 162 -10.78 -15.32 14.35
C ASP A 162 -9.48 -14.85 13.64
N PRO A 163 -9.37 -13.57 13.22
CA PRO A 163 -8.22 -13.07 12.50
C PRO A 163 -6.93 -13.00 13.35
N LEU A 164 -7.03 -13.03 14.68
CA LEU A 164 -5.86 -13.05 15.57
C LEU A 164 -5.40 -14.46 15.93
N VAL A 165 -6.15 -15.48 15.52
CA VAL A 165 -5.71 -16.88 15.62
C VAL A 165 -4.89 -17.23 14.38
N LYS A 166 -3.63 -17.62 14.58
CA LYS A 166 -2.75 -18.07 13.48
C LYS A 166 -3.39 -19.26 12.77
N SER A 167 -3.46 -19.21 11.43
CA SER A 167 -3.85 -20.40 10.66
C SER A 167 -2.76 -21.44 10.78
N ASN A 168 -3.11 -22.71 10.53
CA ASN A 168 -2.10 -23.66 10.12
C ASN A 168 -1.35 -23.07 8.91
N ALA A 169 -0.03 -22.91 9.04
CA ALA A 169 0.78 -22.24 8.04
C ALA A 169 0.55 -22.92 6.69
N VAL A 170 0.01 -22.18 5.72
CA VAL A 170 0.02 -22.63 4.33
C VAL A 170 1.49 -22.68 3.92
N GLN A 171 1.94 -23.81 3.38
CA GLN A 171 3.33 -23.92 2.93
C GLN A 171 3.60 -22.86 1.86
N LYS A 172 4.72 -22.15 2.01
CA LYS A 172 5.23 -21.27 0.96
C LYS A 172 5.41 -22.10 -0.31
N VAL A 173 4.78 -21.66 -1.40
CA VAL A 173 4.95 -22.26 -2.73
C VAL A 173 5.76 -21.31 -3.58
N GLU A 174 6.88 -21.79 -4.11
CA GLU A 174 7.70 -21.07 -5.08
C GLU A 174 7.53 -21.72 -6.45
N PHE A 175 7.33 -20.91 -7.47
CA PHE A 175 7.16 -21.38 -8.84
C PHE A 175 7.72 -20.35 -9.83
N ASN A 176 8.21 -20.83 -10.97
CA ASN A 176 8.73 -19.99 -12.07
C ASN A 176 7.76 -19.88 -13.25
N THR A 177 6.63 -20.57 -13.18
CA THR A 177 5.59 -20.59 -14.19
C THR A 177 4.23 -20.62 -13.52
N LEU A 178 3.25 -19.91 -14.09
CA LEU A 178 1.88 -19.94 -13.60
C LEU A 178 1.22 -21.27 -13.96
N ASP A 179 0.81 -22.03 -12.93
CA ASP A 179 0.02 -23.23 -13.13
C ASP A 179 -1.44 -22.88 -13.52
N ASN A 180 -2.27 -23.90 -13.72
CA ASN A 180 -3.67 -23.70 -14.10
C ASN A 180 -4.48 -22.97 -13.02
N ALA A 181 -4.17 -23.19 -11.74
CA ALA A 181 -4.90 -22.57 -10.64
C ALA A 181 -4.56 -21.07 -10.53
N ALA A 182 -3.27 -20.73 -10.55
CA ALA A 182 -2.80 -19.35 -10.58
C ALA A 182 -3.26 -18.61 -11.83
N SER A 183 -3.21 -19.26 -13.00
CA SER A 183 -3.72 -18.71 -14.25
C SER A 183 -5.21 -18.40 -14.18
N THR A 184 -6.02 -19.34 -13.68
CA THR A 184 -7.48 -19.14 -13.52
C THR A 184 -7.78 -18.01 -12.54
N LEU A 185 -7.03 -17.92 -11.43
CA LEU A 185 -7.17 -16.82 -10.47
C LEU A 185 -6.89 -15.46 -11.12
N ILE A 186 -5.80 -15.33 -11.89
CA ILE A 186 -5.48 -14.11 -12.63
C ILE A 186 -6.57 -13.79 -13.65
N ASP A 187 -6.98 -14.77 -14.44
CA ASP A 187 -7.89 -14.57 -15.58
C ASP A 187 -9.33 -14.25 -15.11
N THR A 188 -9.67 -14.50 -13.85
CA THR A 188 -11.00 -14.23 -13.26
C THR A 188 -11.01 -13.09 -12.24
N THR A 189 -9.85 -12.55 -11.86
CA THR A 189 -9.79 -11.49 -10.84
C THR A 189 -10.38 -10.17 -11.34
N ASP A 190 -11.05 -9.48 -10.43
CA ASP A 190 -11.56 -8.12 -10.61
C ASP A 190 -10.87 -7.13 -9.66
N THR A 191 -9.97 -7.62 -8.79
CA THR A 191 -9.30 -6.88 -7.72
C THR A 191 -7.84 -7.31 -7.63
N PHE A 192 -6.93 -6.34 -7.72
CA PHE A 192 -5.49 -6.59 -7.77
C PHE A 192 -4.78 -5.62 -6.84
N PHE A 193 -3.94 -6.15 -5.93
CA PHE A 193 -3.10 -5.33 -5.07
C PHE A 193 -1.66 -5.39 -5.54
N VAL A 194 -1.00 -4.24 -5.55
CA VAL A 194 0.38 -4.11 -6.01
C VAL A 194 1.15 -3.18 -5.12
N SER A 195 2.37 -3.59 -4.78
CA SER A 195 3.32 -2.76 -4.06
C SER A 195 4.50 -2.41 -4.95
N SER A 196 5.08 -1.26 -4.67
CA SER A 196 6.33 -0.80 -5.28
C SER A 196 7.21 -0.21 -4.20
N PHE A 197 8.49 -0.07 -4.50
CA PHE A 197 9.39 0.63 -3.60
C PHE A 197 10.41 1.48 -4.34
N ILE A 198 10.84 2.52 -3.65
CA ILE A 198 12.06 3.27 -3.93
C ILE A 198 12.88 3.20 -2.66
N THR A 199 14.16 2.84 -2.78
CA THR A 199 15.06 2.73 -1.63
C THR A 199 15.00 4.00 -0.79
N ALA A 200 14.47 3.87 0.43
CA ALA A 200 14.42 4.94 1.40
C ALA A 200 15.83 5.22 1.90
N LYS A 201 16.47 6.26 1.39
CA LYS A 201 17.75 6.76 1.89
C LYS A 201 17.47 7.74 3.02
N ASN A 202 17.14 8.99 2.69
CA ASN A 202 17.03 10.09 3.64
C ASN A 202 15.81 10.99 3.39
N ASN A 203 14.91 10.63 2.48
CA ASN A 203 13.72 11.43 2.24
C ASN A 203 12.43 10.59 2.30
N PRO A 204 11.89 10.32 3.51
CA PRO A 204 10.64 9.59 3.67
C PRO A 204 9.43 10.23 2.99
N LYS A 205 9.52 11.49 2.52
CA LYS A 205 8.45 12.15 1.78
C LYS A 205 8.38 11.71 0.31
N ILE A 206 9.42 11.12 -0.26
CA ILE A 206 9.47 10.72 -1.67
C ILE A 206 10.12 9.34 -1.89
N GLU A 207 10.64 8.72 -0.83
CA GLU A 207 11.29 7.41 -0.85
C GLU A 207 10.63 6.49 0.18
N GLY A 208 10.48 5.21 -0.12
CA GLY A 208 9.73 4.28 0.73
C GLY A 208 9.02 3.19 -0.05
N VAL A 209 8.08 2.54 0.64
CA VAL A 209 7.23 1.48 0.10
C VAL A 209 5.81 2.02 0.02
N ASP A 210 5.12 1.72 -1.07
CA ASP A 210 3.69 2.02 -1.21
C ASP A 210 2.94 0.82 -1.75
N VAL A 211 1.64 0.77 -1.46
CA VAL A 211 0.75 -0.29 -1.90
C VAL A 211 -0.56 0.28 -2.41
N SER A 212 -1.09 -0.33 -3.45
CA SER A 212 -2.30 0.15 -4.11
C SER A 212 -3.19 -0.97 -4.57
N HIS A 213 -4.44 -0.59 -4.80
CA HIS A 213 -5.47 -1.37 -5.44
C HIS A 213 -5.63 -0.95 -6.90
N ARG A 214 -5.83 -1.93 -7.78
CA ARG A 214 -6.34 -1.80 -9.13
C ARG A 214 -7.58 -2.70 -9.23
N GLY A 215 -8.64 -2.19 -9.84
CA GLY A 215 -9.85 -2.98 -10.05
C GLY A 215 -10.37 -2.79 -11.47
N GLY A 216 -11.16 -3.76 -11.91
CA GLY A 216 -11.74 -3.78 -13.25
C GLY A 216 -12.79 -4.88 -13.34
N LEU A 217 -13.29 -5.16 -14.55
CA LEU A 217 -14.11 -6.35 -14.75
C LEU A 217 -13.25 -7.62 -14.55
N PRO A 218 -13.85 -8.78 -14.20
CA PRO A 218 -13.15 -10.05 -14.18
C PRO A 218 -12.28 -10.25 -15.43
N GLY A 219 -10.99 -10.54 -15.23
CA GLY A 219 -10.01 -10.70 -16.31
C GLY A 219 -9.47 -9.39 -16.90
N PHE A 220 -9.56 -8.28 -16.15
CA PHE A 220 -8.93 -7.02 -16.55
C PHE A 220 -7.40 -7.11 -16.53
N VAL A 221 -6.83 -7.93 -15.63
CA VAL A 221 -5.41 -8.28 -15.67
C VAL A 221 -5.20 -9.24 -16.84
N LYS A 222 -4.47 -8.80 -17.86
CA LYS A 222 -4.13 -9.64 -19.02
C LYS A 222 -2.84 -10.41 -18.73
N ARG A 223 -2.78 -11.64 -19.24
CA ARG A 223 -1.64 -12.54 -19.05
C ARG A 223 -1.18 -13.09 -20.39
N GLU A 224 0.12 -13.03 -20.61
CA GLU A 224 0.81 -13.64 -21.75
C GLU A 224 2.01 -14.44 -21.21
N GLY A 225 1.85 -15.75 -21.07
CA GLY A 225 2.80 -16.59 -20.37
C GLY A 225 2.96 -16.15 -18.90
N ASN A 226 4.15 -15.67 -18.53
CA ASN A 226 4.48 -15.14 -17.21
C ASN A 226 4.44 -13.60 -17.14
N THR A 227 4.02 -12.93 -18.21
CA THR A 227 3.91 -11.47 -18.25
C THR A 227 2.48 -11.07 -17.92
N LEU A 228 2.32 -10.15 -16.96
CA LEU A 228 1.04 -9.54 -16.63
C LEU A 228 0.97 -8.11 -17.17
N THR A 229 -0.13 -7.79 -17.84
CA THR A 229 -0.46 -6.44 -18.29
C THR A 229 -1.68 -5.94 -17.53
N ILE A 230 -1.52 -4.83 -16.82
CA ILE A 230 -2.57 -4.22 -16.02
C ILE A 230 -2.95 -2.90 -16.70
N PRO A 231 -4.19 -2.75 -17.18
CA PRO A 231 -4.63 -1.52 -17.82
C PRO A 231 -4.63 -0.37 -16.80
N ASP A 232 -4.01 0.75 -17.17
CA ASP A 232 -4.06 1.97 -16.38
C ASP A 232 -5.32 2.76 -16.75
N TYR A 233 -6.46 2.38 -16.16
CA TYR A 233 -7.70 3.12 -16.32
C TYR A 233 -7.59 4.50 -15.69
N ALA A 234 -8.20 5.51 -16.33
CA ALA A 234 -8.32 6.84 -15.76
C ALA A 234 -9.01 6.75 -14.39
N GLY A 235 -8.23 6.98 -13.33
CA GLY A 235 -8.58 6.74 -11.93
C GLY A 235 -8.14 7.90 -11.06
N ASN A 236 -8.87 9.02 -11.08
CA ASN A 236 -8.37 10.35 -10.73
C ASN A 236 -7.12 10.70 -11.58
N ASN A 237 -7.10 11.79 -12.34
CA ASN A 237 -5.91 12.27 -13.07
C ASN A 237 -4.73 12.69 -12.14
N PHE A 238 -4.80 12.29 -10.87
CA PHE A 238 -3.79 12.40 -9.86
C PHE A 238 -3.00 11.10 -9.88
N LEU A 239 -1.97 11.07 -10.71
CA LEU A 239 -0.90 10.09 -10.58
C LEU A 239 -0.21 10.34 -9.24
N ILE A 240 -0.76 9.75 -8.19
CA ILE A 240 -0.19 9.69 -6.84
C ILE A 240 0.53 8.35 -6.71
N PRO A 241 1.82 8.37 -6.39
CA PRO A 241 2.71 8.38 -7.54
C PRO A 241 3.53 7.06 -7.61
N TRP A 242 3.37 6.22 -6.60
CA TRP A 242 4.06 4.95 -6.45
C TRP A 242 3.57 3.79 -7.33
N VAL A 243 2.45 3.89 -8.04
CA VAL A 243 1.88 2.74 -8.81
C VAL A 243 2.12 2.86 -10.30
N THR A 244 3.01 3.76 -10.73
CA THR A 244 3.32 3.91 -12.14
C THR A 244 4.70 3.32 -12.42
N PHE A 245 4.70 2.20 -13.15
CA PHE A 245 5.88 1.42 -13.47
C PHE A 245 6.76 2.18 -14.46
N ILE A 246 7.73 2.94 -13.95
CA ILE A 246 8.80 3.44 -14.83
C ILE A 246 10.16 2.85 -14.48
N LYS A 247 10.49 2.61 -13.20
CA LYS A 247 11.70 1.86 -12.76
C LYS A 247 11.68 1.16 -11.35
N PRO A 248 10.56 0.96 -10.61
CA PRO A 248 10.60 0.23 -9.33
C PRO A 248 10.46 -1.30 -9.53
N LYS A 249 11.08 -2.10 -8.64
CA LYS A 249 10.63 -3.51 -8.48
C LYS A 249 9.20 -3.48 -7.95
N SER A 250 8.39 -4.44 -8.36
CA SER A 250 7.00 -4.56 -7.93
C SER A 250 6.62 -6.03 -7.75
N ARG A 251 5.72 -6.29 -6.80
CA ARG A 251 5.05 -7.58 -6.61
C ARG A 251 3.58 -7.34 -6.27
N PHE A 252 2.80 -8.39 -6.42
CA PHE A 252 1.35 -8.30 -6.37
C PHE A 252 0.70 -9.46 -5.61
N VAL A 253 -0.50 -9.20 -5.11
CA VAL A 253 -1.43 -10.19 -4.56
C VAL A 253 -2.74 -10.10 -5.32
N ILE A 254 -3.27 -11.26 -5.65
CA ILE A 254 -4.56 -11.43 -6.31
C ILE A 254 -5.47 -12.12 -5.32
N SER A 255 -6.54 -11.42 -4.93
CA SER A 255 -7.55 -11.91 -3.97
C SER A 255 -8.91 -11.98 -4.63
#